data_AF-A0A4S2LL27-F1
#
_entry.id   AF-A0A4S2LL27-F1
#
_cell.length_a   1.000
_cell.length_b   1.000
_cell.length_c   1.000
_cell.angle_alpha   90.00
_cell.angle_beta   90.00
_cell.angle_gamma   90.00
#
_symmetry.space_group_name_H-M   'P 1'
#
loop_
_entity.id
_entity.type
_entity.pdbx_description
1 polymer ?
#
loop_
_entity_poly.entity_id
_entity_poly.type
_entity_poly.pdbx_seq_one_letter_code
_entity_poly.pdbx_strand_id
1 'polypeptide(L)'
;MLIELRNGAMFYAAGKVVHGFGRGSKQLGIPTANLDASVVARLPSTIANGIYFGWARVEGYPVCKTVVSIGWNPFFRNITRSVEAHLIERFDEDFYDRVMHLLILKYHRPERDFENLGKFFIYNGYFYWVNRAVE
;
A
#
# COMPACT_ATOMS: atom_id res chain seq x y z
N MET A 1 -13.81 3.68 4.65
CA MET A 1 -14.59 2.50 5.11
C MET A 1 -13.65 1.31 5.20
N LEU A 2 -13.75 0.48 6.24
CA LEU A 2 -12.99 -0.76 6.36
C LEU A 2 -13.93 -1.87 6.81
N ILE A 3 -13.86 -3.03 6.15
CA ILE A 3 -14.73 -4.18 6.42
C ILE A 3 -13.88 -5.45 6.38
N GLU A 4 -13.95 -6.27 7.44
CA GLU A 4 -13.38 -7.62 7.43
C GLU A 4 -14.27 -8.54 6.60
N LEU A 5 -13.67 -9.31 5.71
CA LEU A 5 -14.38 -10.21 4.80
C LEU A 5 -14.11 -11.67 5.21
N ARG A 6 -15.08 -12.55 4.94
CA ARG A 6 -14.95 -14.00 5.10
C ARG A 6 -15.12 -14.67 3.74
N ASN A 7 -14.50 -15.84 3.54
CA ASN A 7 -14.54 -16.65 2.31
C ASN A 7 -13.76 -16.08 1.10
N GLY A 8 -12.43 -15.96 1.24
CA GLY A 8 -11.52 -15.74 0.09
C GLY A 8 -10.98 -14.31 -0.06
N ALA A 9 -11.58 -13.33 0.63
CA ALA A 9 -11.01 -12.00 0.81
C ALA A 9 -10.78 -11.74 2.32
N MET A 10 -9.71 -11.04 2.67
CA MET A 10 -9.34 -10.72 4.06
C MET A 10 -10.06 -9.46 4.54
N PHE A 11 -9.94 -8.36 3.79
CA PHE A 11 -10.61 -7.12 4.12
C PHE A 11 -10.77 -6.23 2.90
N TYR A 12 -11.70 -5.30 3.02
CA TYR A 12 -11.93 -4.22 2.09
C TYR A 12 -11.64 -2.88 2.76
N ALA A 13 -10.89 -2.00 2.11
CA ALA A 13 -10.61 -0.64 2.57
C ALA A 13 -10.96 0.37 1.47
N ALA A 14 -11.48 1.53 1.85
CA ALA A 14 -11.75 2.62 0.92
C ALA A 14 -11.51 3.98 1.56
N GLY A 15 -10.84 4.87 0.83
CA GLY A 15 -10.59 6.24 1.25
C GLY A 15 -9.92 7.05 0.15
N LYS A 16 -9.68 8.32 0.44
CA LYS A 16 -8.98 9.21 -0.49
C LYS A 16 -7.52 8.83 -0.61
N VAL A 17 -7.00 8.98 -1.82
CA VAL A 17 -5.55 8.93 -2.07
C VAL A 17 -4.93 10.24 -1.62
N VAL A 18 -3.99 10.17 -0.69
CA VAL A 18 -3.29 11.33 -0.13
C VAL A 18 -1.82 11.30 -0.53
N HIS A 19 -1.18 12.46 -0.41
CA HIS A 19 0.27 12.54 -0.55
C HIS A 19 0.92 11.79 0.61
N GLY A 20 1.84 10.88 0.29
CA GLY A 20 2.77 10.33 1.27
C GLY A 20 3.90 11.33 1.56
N PHE A 21 4.88 10.90 2.36
CA PHE A 21 6.04 11.72 2.72
C PHE A 21 7.13 11.78 1.62
N GLY A 22 6.78 11.44 0.37
CA GLY A 22 7.59 11.72 -0.81
C GLY A 22 8.94 11.01 -0.88
N ARG A 23 9.09 9.78 -0.39
CA ARG A 23 10.37 9.06 -0.45
C ARG A 23 10.42 8.02 -1.58
N GLY A 24 11.36 8.22 -2.52
CA GLY A 24 11.99 7.23 -3.40
C GLY A 24 11.13 6.48 -4.43
N SER A 25 9.91 6.05 -4.11
CA SER A 25 9.15 5.08 -4.92
C SER A 25 8.83 5.58 -6.33
N LYS A 26 8.39 6.84 -6.48
CA LYS A 26 8.18 7.48 -7.79
C LYS A 26 9.49 7.64 -8.58
N GLN A 27 10.60 7.94 -7.90
CA GLN A 27 11.94 8.03 -8.52
C GLN A 27 12.50 6.67 -8.93
N LEU A 28 12.10 5.59 -8.24
CA LEU A 28 12.41 4.20 -8.55
C LEU A 28 11.47 3.60 -9.61
N GLY A 29 10.53 4.38 -10.16
CA GLY A 29 9.58 3.96 -11.20
C GLY A 29 8.37 3.17 -10.68
N ILE A 30 8.10 3.21 -9.38
CA ILE A 30 7.13 2.33 -8.70
C ILE A 30 6.28 3.19 -7.77
N PRO A 31 5.39 4.02 -8.35
CA PRO A 31 4.59 4.95 -7.57
C PRO A 31 3.67 4.20 -6.61
N THR A 32 3.50 4.74 -5.41
CA THR A 32 2.59 4.22 -4.38
C THR A 32 1.53 5.26 -4.01
N ALA A 33 0.28 4.80 -3.95
CA ALA A 33 -0.86 5.58 -3.48
C ALA A 33 -1.06 5.34 -1.98
N ASN A 34 -1.05 6.41 -1.18
CA ASN A 34 -1.29 6.33 0.25
C ASN A 34 -2.78 6.51 0.54
N LEU A 35 -3.36 5.70 1.41
CA LEU A 35 -4.71 5.97 1.91
C LEU A 35 -4.69 6.97 3.07
N ASP A 36 -5.72 7.80 3.13
CA ASP A 36 -5.95 8.75 4.22
C ASP A 36 -5.89 8.11 5.62
N ALA A 37 -5.34 8.86 6.58
CA ALA A 37 -5.10 8.41 7.95
C ALA A 37 -6.38 7.93 8.65
N SER A 38 -7.56 8.45 8.29
CA SER A 38 -8.82 7.99 8.86
C SER A 38 -9.15 6.54 8.49
N VAL A 39 -8.69 6.03 7.35
CA VAL A 39 -8.82 4.62 6.98
C VAL A 39 -7.86 3.79 7.83
N VAL A 40 -6.62 4.25 7.95
CA VAL A 40 -5.57 3.56 8.68
C VAL A 40 -5.90 3.41 10.17
N ALA A 41 -6.46 4.46 10.78
CA ALA A 41 -6.90 4.46 12.17
C ALA A 41 -7.99 3.41 12.46
N ARG A 42 -8.69 2.94 11.43
CA ARG A 42 -9.75 1.91 11.54
C ARG A 42 -9.25 0.49 11.31
N LEU A 43 -7.98 0.29 10.92
CA LEU A 43 -7.42 -1.05 10.74
C LEU A 43 -7.43 -1.83 12.06
N PRO A 44 -8.06 -3.03 12.12
CA PRO A 44 -7.97 -3.91 13.26
C PRO A 44 -6.54 -4.25 13.60
N SER A 45 -6.24 -4.40 14.89
CA SER A 45 -4.94 -4.90 15.36
C SER A 45 -4.63 -6.33 14.89
N THR A 46 -5.65 -7.09 14.48
CA THR A 46 -5.52 -8.43 13.90
C THR A 46 -4.94 -8.44 12.49
N ILE A 47 -5.02 -7.32 11.76
CA ILE A 47 -4.32 -7.17 10.49
C ILE A 47 -2.84 -6.94 10.79
N ALA A 48 -2.00 -7.91 10.41
CA ALA A 48 -0.56 -7.81 10.59
C ALA A 48 0.05 -6.68 9.74
N ASN A 49 1.25 -6.24 10.11
CA ASN A 49 2.06 -5.45 9.20
C ASN A 49 2.72 -6.39 8.17
N GLY A 50 2.87 -5.91 6.94
CA GLY A 50 3.51 -6.66 5.87
C GLY A 50 2.92 -6.38 4.50
N ILE A 51 3.20 -7.30 3.60
CA ILE A 51 2.88 -7.20 2.18
C ILE A 51 1.66 -8.04 1.86
N TYR A 52 0.75 -7.44 1.11
CA TYR A 52 -0.55 -8.00 0.74
C TYR A 52 -0.77 -7.91 -0.76
N PHE A 53 -1.61 -8.80 -1.27
CA PHE A 53 -2.08 -8.78 -2.66
C PHE A 53 -3.60 -8.66 -2.72
N GLY A 54 -4.08 -7.98 -3.76
CA GLY A 54 -5.51 -7.81 -3.98
C GLY A 54 -5.84 -7.08 -5.27
N TRP A 55 -7.01 -6.47 -5.27
CA TRP A 55 -7.51 -5.62 -6.33
C TRP A 55 -7.68 -4.19 -5.85
N ALA A 56 -7.41 -3.23 -6.73
CA ALA A 56 -7.65 -1.81 -6.51
C ALA A 56 -8.62 -1.27 -7.56
N ARG A 57 -9.42 -0.29 -7.16
CA ARG A 57 -10.21 0.54 -8.07
C ARG A 57 -10.07 1.99 -7.63
N VAL A 58 -9.54 2.82 -8.50
CA VAL A 58 -9.54 4.28 -8.33
C VAL A 58 -10.75 4.85 -9.08
N GLU A 59 -11.39 5.85 -8.51
CA GLU A 59 -12.49 6.56 -9.15
C GLU A 59 -12.09 7.07 -10.56
N GLY A 60 -12.92 6.72 -11.55
CA GLY A 60 -12.67 7.05 -12.96
C GLY A 60 -11.72 6.10 -13.69
N TYR A 61 -11.19 5.06 -13.04
CA TYR A 61 -10.30 4.08 -13.66
C TYR A 61 -10.83 2.64 -13.55
N PRO A 62 -10.40 1.72 -14.44
CA PRO A 62 -10.69 0.30 -14.33
C PRO A 62 -10.13 -0.34 -13.05
N VAL A 63 -10.65 -1.53 -12.72
CA VAL A 63 -10.09 -2.35 -11.64
C VAL A 63 -8.75 -2.93 -12.10
N CYS A 64 -7.73 -2.86 -11.25
CA CYS A 64 -6.41 -3.42 -11.51
C CYS A 64 -5.89 -4.23 -10.32
N LYS A 65 -4.87 -5.06 -10.56
CA LYS A 65 -4.18 -5.78 -9.48
C LYS A 65 -3.37 -4.79 -8.64
N THR A 66 -3.22 -5.07 -7.36
CA THR A 66 -2.45 -4.21 -6.46
C THR A 66 -1.64 -5.01 -5.46
N VAL A 67 -0.56 -4.37 -5.03
CA VAL A 67 0.29 -4.81 -3.93
C VAL A 67 0.20 -3.75 -2.86
N VAL A 68 -0.13 -4.16 -1.65
CA VAL A 68 -0.35 -3.24 -0.55
C VAL A 68 0.63 -3.53 0.55
N SER A 69 1.30 -2.48 1.02
CA SER A 69 2.05 -2.54 2.25
C SER A 69 1.27 -1.90 3.38
N ILE A 70 1.31 -2.54 4.55
CA ILE A 70 0.81 -2.03 5.81
C ILE A 70 1.96 -2.06 6.79
N GLY A 71 2.34 -0.89 7.31
CA GLY A 71 3.50 -0.76 8.18
C GLY A 71 3.36 0.36 9.18
N TRP A 72 4.29 0.47 10.13
CA TRP A 72 4.33 1.62 11.04
C TRP A 72 4.91 2.84 10.33
N ASN A 73 4.32 4.01 10.59
CA ASN A 73 4.80 5.28 10.05
C ASN A 73 5.83 5.92 11.01
N PRO A 74 7.12 6.01 10.63
CA PRO A 74 8.17 6.58 11.49
C PRO A 74 7.96 8.06 11.80
N PHE A 75 7.34 8.82 10.88
CA PHE A 75 7.13 10.27 11.05
C PHE A 75 6.10 10.61 12.12
N PHE A 76 5.17 9.68 12.39
CA PHE A 76 4.24 9.78 13.50
C PHE A 76 4.72 8.98 14.71
N ARG A 77 6.04 8.92 14.94
CA ARG A 77 6.67 8.21 16.06
C ARG A 77 6.25 6.74 16.15
N ASN A 78 5.93 6.10 15.02
CA ASN A 78 5.38 4.74 14.96
C ASN A 78 4.07 4.54 15.76
N ILE A 79 3.29 5.60 15.98
CA ILE A 79 2.01 5.52 16.68
C ILE A 79 0.87 5.18 15.69
N THR A 80 1.04 5.55 14.42
CA THR A 80 0.08 5.27 13.36
C THR A 80 0.69 4.34 12.32
N ARG A 81 -0.15 3.47 11.74
CA ARG A 81 0.23 2.68 10.58
C ARG A 81 0.11 3.50 9.29
N SER A 82 0.61 3.00 8.18
CA SER A 82 0.32 3.44 6.82
C SER A 82 -0.29 2.31 6.00
N VAL A 83 -1.02 2.67 4.95
CA VAL A 83 -1.48 1.75 3.90
C VAL A 83 -1.05 2.32 2.56
N GLU A 84 -0.12 1.63 1.91
CA GLU A 84 0.51 2.08 0.67
C GLU A 84 0.28 1.06 -0.43
N ALA A 85 -0.42 1.46 -1.48
CA ALA A 85 -0.81 0.60 -2.58
C ALA A 85 0.01 0.93 -3.83
N HIS A 86 0.67 -0.07 -4.39
CA HIS A 86 1.24 -0.02 -5.73
C HIS A 86 0.29 -0.73 -6.70
N LEU A 87 -0.28 0.03 -7.63
CA LEU A 87 -1.23 -0.46 -8.63
C LEU A 87 -0.45 -0.99 -9.84
N ILE A 88 -0.78 -2.19 -10.29
CA ILE A 88 -0.16 -2.85 -11.44
C ILE A 88 -0.92 -2.40 -12.70
N GLU A 89 -0.80 -1.12 -13.00
CA GLU A 89 -1.36 -0.44 -14.17
C GLU A 89 -0.58 0.86 -14.41
N ARG A 90 -0.53 1.32 -15.66
CA ARG A 90 0.04 2.62 -16.02
C ARG A 90 -1.05 3.69 -15.96
N PHE A 91 -0.76 4.77 -15.25
CA PHE A 91 -1.60 5.97 -15.19
C PHE A 91 -0.83 7.13 -15.82
N ASP A 92 -1.49 7.87 -16.71
CA ASP A 92 -0.90 9.04 -17.36
C ASP A 92 -0.95 10.29 -16.46
N GLU A 93 -1.78 10.27 -15.42
CA GLU A 93 -1.99 11.37 -14.49
C GLU A 93 -1.99 10.88 -13.03
N ASP A 94 -1.57 11.77 -12.12
CA ASP A 94 -1.70 11.53 -10.68
C ASP A 94 -3.20 11.61 -10.29
N PHE A 95 -3.62 10.79 -9.32
CA PHE A 95 -5.03 10.66 -8.91
C PHE A 95 -5.23 10.95 -7.41
N TYR A 96 -4.51 11.94 -6.88
CA TYR A 96 -4.73 12.44 -5.52
C TYR A 96 -6.17 12.92 -5.32
N ASP A 97 -6.62 12.88 -4.06
CA ASP A 97 -7.97 13.22 -3.60
C ASP A 97 -9.12 12.35 -4.13
N ARG A 98 -8.86 11.52 -5.16
CA ARG A 98 -9.82 10.52 -5.64
C ARG A 98 -9.99 9.40 -4.63
N VAL A 99 -11.19 8.81 -4.61
CA VAL A 99 -11.46 7.64 -3.78
C VAL A 99 -10.84 6.40 -4.42
N MET A 100 -10.01 5.71 -3.63
CA MET A 100 -9.47 4.39 -3.97
C MET A 100 -10.12 3.34 -3.08
N HIS A 101 -10.52 2.24 -3.72
CA HIS A 101 -11.02 1.04 -3.09
C HIS A 101 -9.97 -0.06 -3.19
N LEU A 102 -9.74 -0.79 -2.11
CA LEU A 102 -8.84 -1.93 -2.02
C LEU A 102 -9.63 -3.14 -1.54
N LEU A 103 -9.55 -4.24 -2.29
CA LEU A 103 -10.04 -5.55 -1.90
C LEU A 103 -8.84 -6.46 -1.69
N ILE A 104 -8.49 -6.73 -0.43
CA ILE A 104 -7.30 -7.50 -0.06
C ILE A 104 -7.65 -8.96 0.09
N LEU A 105 -6.90 -9.81 -0.62
CA LEU A 105 -7.19 -11.24 -0.74
C LEU A 105 -6.22 -12.10 0.06
N LYS A 106 -4.94 -11.70 0.13
CA LYS A 106 -3.89 -12.55 0.68
C LYS A 106 -2.78 -11.75 1.34
N TYR A 107 -2.38 -12.20 2.52
CA TYR A 107 -1.10 -11.84 3.13
C TYR A 107 0.03 -12.64 2.49
N HIS A 108 1.11 -11.95 2.12
CA HIS A 108 2.27 -12.57 1.49
C HIS A 108 3.41 -12.83 2.47
N ARG A 109 3.86 -11.79 3.19
CA ARG A 109 5.02 -11.83 4.08
C ARG A 109 5.11 -10.59 4.99
N PRO A 110 5.93 -10.64 6.06
CA PRO A 110 6.26 -9.46 6.85
C PRO A 110 7.04 -8.41 6.06
N GLU A 111 7.07 -7.18 6.56
CA GLU A 111 7.98 -6.12 6.10
C GLU A 111 9.44 -6.55 6.30
N ARG A 112 10.35 -6.02 5.47
CA ARG A 112 11.79 -6.26 5.60
C ARG A 112 12.53 -4.94 5.44
N ASP A 113 13.50 -4.73 6.32
CA ASP A 113 14.46 -3.64 6.18
C ASP A 113 15.52 -4.07 5.16
N PHE A 114 15.97 -3.13 4.33
CA PHE A 114 17.08 -3.36 3.41
C PHE A 114 18.16 -2.32 3.70
N GLU A 115 19.37 -2.80 4.03
CA GLU A 115 20.49 -1.96 4.49
C GLU A 115 21.08 -1.04 3.41
N ASN A 116 20.72 -1.24 2.14
CA ASN A 116 21.15 -0.41 1.02
C ASN A 116 20.00 -0.26 0.01
N LEU A 117 19.89 0.91 -0.64
CA LEU A 117 19.02 1.15 -1.82
C LEU A 117 19.35 0.22 -3.01
N GLY A 118 20.43 -0.57 -2.91
CA GLY A 118 20.85 -1.56 -3.87
C GLY A 118 20.05 -2.85 -3.77
N LYS A 119 18.97 -2.92 -4.57
CA LYS A 119 18.37 -4.09 -5.26
C LYS A 119 16.84 -4.06 -5.18
N PHE A 120 16.27 -3.06 -5.84
CA PHE A 120 14.89 -3.13 -6.30
C PHE A 120 14.85 -3.97 -7.59
N PHE A 121 14.42 -5.25 -7.50
CA PHE A 121 14.19 -6.07 -8.69
C PHE A 121 12.77 -6.63 -8.67
N ILE A 122 12.01 -6.35 -9.72
CA ILE A 122 10.86 -7.19 -10.10
C ILE A 122 11.47 -8.44 -10.75
N TYR A 123 11.79 -9.45 -9.96
CA TYR A 123 12.16 -10.76 -10.51
C TYR A 123 10.91 -11.64 -10.49
N ASN A 124 10.45 -12.09 -11.67
CA ASN A 124 9.35 -13.06 -11.81
C ASN A 124 8.04 -12.70 -11.06
N GLY A 125 7.64 -11.43 -11.00
CA GLY A 125 6.35 -11.03 -10.42
C GLY A 125 6.29 -11.03 -8.88
N TYR A 126 7.44 -11.11 -8.20
CA TYR A 126 7.51 -10.96 -6.74
C TYR A 126 7.85 -9.53 -6.34
N PHE A 127 6.99 -8.94 -5.50
CA PHE A 127 7.11 -7.55 -5.05
C PHE A 127 7.89 -7.45 -3.74
N TYR A 128 9.00 -6.70 -3.80
CA TYR A 128 9.80 -6.35 -2.64
C TYR A 128 9.56 -4.89 -2.29
N TRP A 129 8.57 -4.61 -1.44
CA TRP A 129 8.31 -3.26 -0.97
C TRP A 129 9.19 -2.92 0.23
N VAL A 130 9.79 -1.72 0.20
CA VAL A 130 10.79 -1.20 1.14
C VAL A 130 10.09 -0.26 2.11
N ASN A 131 10.11 -0.62 3.39
CA ASN A 131 9.96 0.35 4.46
C ASN A 131 11.33 0.46 5.14
N ARG A 132 11.82 1.70 5.29
CA ARG A 132 13.15 2.14 5.76
C ARG A 132 14.22 2.30 4.68
N ALA A 133 14.37 3.54 4.21
CA ALA A 133 15.68 4.16 4.21
C ALA A 133 15.82 4.84 5.58
N VAL A 134 16.71 4.32 6.42
CA VAL A 134 17.18 5.04 7.60
C VAL A 134 18.02 6.18 7.07
N GLU A 135 17.47 7.39 7.16
CA GLU A 135 18.14 8.69 7.37
C GLU A 135 17.04 9.77 7.52
#